data_AF-A0A5S9MKI9-F1
#
_entry.id   AF-A0A5S9MKI9-F1
#
_cell.length_a   1.000
_cell.length_b   1.000
_cell.length_c   1.000
_cell.angle_alpha   90.00
_cell.angle_beta   90.00
_cell.angle_gamma   90.00
#
_symmetry.space_group_name_H-M   'P 1'
#
loop_
_entity.id
_entity.type
_entity.pdbx_description
1 polymer ?
#
loop_
_entity_poly.entity_id
_entity_poly.type
_entity_poly.pdbx_seq_one_letter_code
_entity_poly.pdbx_strand_id
1 'polypeptide(L)'
;MAFFLESTFIGLWIFGWDRLPKKIHLLCIWLVSLGTIFSAFWILLANSFMQEPVGFAIKNGRAEMNDFGALVTNPQLWVEFPHVLFGALATGAFLLQELVPIK
;
A
#
# COMPACT_ATOMS: atom_id res chain seq x y z
N MET A 1 -7.67 -6.78 3.68
CA MET A 1 -7.60 -7.29 2.29
C MET A 1 -6.15 -7.33 1.80
N ALA A 2 -5.50 -6.18 1.66
CA ALA A 2 -4.10 -6.07 1.21
C ALA A 2 -3.10 -6.86 2.07
N PHE A 3 -3.18 -6.70 3.39
CA PHE A 3 -2.28 -7.36 4.35
C PHE A 3 -2.32 -8.88 4.31
N PHE A 4 -3.51 -9.47 4.09
CA PHE A 4 -3.67 -10.92 4.01
C PHE A 4 -3.04 -11.50 2.73
N LEU A 5 -3.18 -10.76 1.62
CA LEU A 5 -2.56 -11.11 0.36
C LEU A 5 -1.03 -11.07 0.48
N GLU A 6 -0.49 -9.98 1.03
CA GLU A 6 0.94 -9.82 1.28
C GLU A 6 1.53 -10.96 2.13
N SER A 7 0.93 -11.22 3.29
CA SER A 7 1.40 -12.26 4.23
C SER A 7 1.29 -13.69 3.69
N THR A 8 0.30 -13.96 2.82
CA THR A 8 0.18 -15.28 2.18
C THR A 8 1.24 -15.47 1.08
N PHE A 9 1.42 -14.48 0.20
CA PHE A 9 2.34 -14.61 -0.93
C PHE A 9 3.81 -14.48 -0.52
N ILE A 10 4.14 -13.73 0.53
CA ILE A 10 5.51 -13.68 1.05
C ILE A 10 5.91 -15.04 1.65
N GLY A 11 4.98 -15.72 2.34
CA GLY A 11 5.20 -17.08 2.81
C GLY A 11 5.43 -18.06 1.66
N LEU A 12 4.60 -17.97 0.61
CA LEU A 12 4.76 -18.81 -0.58
C LEU A 12 6.08 -18.54 -1.32
N TRP A 13 6.53 -17.29 -1.35
CA TRP A 13 7.78 -16.89 -2.00
C TRP A 13 9.02 -17.39 -1.23
N ILE A 14 9.02 -17.29 0.10
CA ILE A 14 10.11 -17.76 0.96
C ILE A 14 10.27 -19.29 0.86
N PHE A 15 9.18 -20.05 0.95
CA PHE A 15 9.24 -21.52 0.95
C PHE A 15 9.13 -22.15 -0.45
N GLY A 16 8.85 -21.35 -1.48
CA GLY A 16 8.53 -21.81 -2.83
C GLY A 16 9.73 -22.07 -3.75
N TRP A 17 10.96 -21.81 -3.31
CA TRP A 17 12.14 -21.81 -4.18
C TRP A 17 12.35 -23.12 -4.96
N ASP A 18 12.26 -24.26 -4.27
CA ASP A 18 12.43 -25.60 -4.87
C ASP A 18 11.10 -26.27 -5.25
N ARG A 19 9.97 -25.65 -4.93
CA ARG A 19 8.62 -26.24 -5.10
C ARG A 19 7.76 -25.55 -6.17
N LEU A 20 8.11 -24.34 -6.58
CA LEU A 20 7.38 -23.57 -7.56
C LEU A 20 8.20 -23.37 -8.85
N PRO A 21 7.57 -23.44 -10.03
CA PRO A 21 8.24 -23.06 -11.27
C PRO A 21 8.60 -21.57 -11.25
N LYS A 22 9.75 -21.22 -11.84
CA LYS A 22 10.35 -19.87 -11.80
C LYS A 22 9.39 -18.73 -12.12
N LYS A 23 8.44 -18.94 -13.04
CA LYS A 23 7.42 -17.93 -13.41
C LYS A 23 6.43 -17.64 -12.28
N ILE A 24 6.02 -18.67 -11.55
CA ILE A 24 5.08 -18.53 -10.42
C ILE A 24 5.81 -17.88 -9.24
N HIS A 25 7.07 -18.25 -8.99
CA HIS A 25 7.88 -17.61 -7.96
C HIS A 25 8.04 -16.10 -8.20
N LEU A 26 8.32 -15.69 -9.44
CA LEU A 26 8.34 -14.27 -9.81
C LEU A 26 6.97 -13.59 -9.62
N LEU A 27 5.89 -14.27 -10.00
CA LEU A 27 4.54 -13.72 -9.82
C LEU A 27 4.20 -13.50 -8.34
N CYS A 28 4.66 -14.36 -7.43
CA CYS A 28 4.47 -14.18 -5.99
C CYS A 28 5.06 -12.86 -5.49
N ILE A 29 6.30 -12.50 -5.88
CA ILE A 29 6.91 -11.25 -5.40
C ILE A 29 6.22 -10.01 -5.97
N TRP A 30 5.71 -10.08 -7.21
CA TRP A 30 4.92 -9.00 -7.80
C TRP A 30 3.59 -8.82 -7.07
N LEU A 31 2.92 -9.91 -6.70
CA LEU A 31 1.69 -9.85 -5.92
C LEU A 31 1.92 -9.29 -4.52
N VAL A 32 3.04 -9.63 -3.87
CA VAL A 32 3.45 -9.02 -2.59
C VAL A 32 3.63 -7.51 -2.74
N SER A 33 4.38 -7.07 -3.76
CA SER A 33 4.61 -5.65 -4.03
C SER A 33 3.31 -4.88 -4.29
N LEU A 34 2.44 -5.40 -5.17
CA LEU A 34 1.13 -4.80 -5.44
C LEU A 34 0.22 -4.79 -4.20
N GLY A 35 0.25 -5.86 -3.39
CA GLY A 35 -0.46 -5.93 -2.13
C GLY A 35 -0.01 -4.83 -1.16
N THR A 36 1.28 -4.61 -1.05
CA THR A 36 1.87 -3.57 -0.19
C THR A 36 1.40 -2.18 -0.62
N ILE A 37 1.47 -1.87 -1.92
CA ILE A 37 1.01 -0.60 -2.49
C ILE A 37 -0.50 -0.40 -2.24
N PHE A 38 -1.30 -1.45 -2.42
CA PHE A 38 -2.73 -1.39 -2.17
C PHE A 38 -3.03 -1.16 -0.67
N SER A 39 -2.23 -1.73 0.23
CA SER A 39 -2.33 -1.47 1.67
C SER A 39 -2.08 0.00 2.01
N ALA A 40 -1.01 0.56 1.44
CA ALA A 40 -0.67 1.98 1.60
C ALA A 40 -1.80 2.88 1.09
N PHE A 41 -2.41 2.55 -0.06
CA PHE A 41 -3.53 3.32 -0.60
C PHE A 41 -4.70 3.46 0.39
N TRP A 42 -5.15 2.36 1.02
CA TRP A 42 -6.28 2.42 1.96
C TRP A 42 -5.97 3.16 3.24
N ILE A 43 -4.74 3.01 3.75
CA ILE A 43 -4.31 3.71 4.97
C ILE A 43 -4.22 5.21 4.68
N LEU A 44 -3.68 5.59 3.53
CA LEU A 44 -3.59 6.99 3.13
C LEU A 44 -4.97 7.58 2.83
N LEU A 45 -5.92 6.84 2.27
CA LEU A 45 -7.30 7.30 2.12
C LEU A 45 -7.91 7.71 3.48
N ALA A 46 -7.69 6.91 4.52
CA ALA A 46 -8.13 7.27 5.87
C ALA A 46 -7.41 8.50 6.42
N ASN A 47 -6.08 8.62 6.19
CA ASN A 47 -5.30 9.79 6.60
C ASN A 47 -5.76 11.07 5.86
N SER A 48 -5.97 10.99 4.55
CA SER A 48 -6.46 12.12 3.75
C SER A 48 -7.85 12.57 4.18
N PHE A 49 -8.72 11.64 4.61
CA PHE A 49 -10.00 11.99 5.24
C PHE A 49 -9.83 12.70 6.59
N MET A 50 -8.84 12.32 7.40
CA MET A 50 -8.57 12.99 8.68
C MET A 50 -8.04 14.43 8.47
N GLN A 51 -7.32 14.67 7.39
CA GLN A 51 -6.78 16.00 7.06
C GLN A 51 -7.81 16.89 6.36
N GLU A 52 -8.46 16.37 5.33
CA GLU A 52 -9.51 17.04 4.55
C GLU A 52 -10.78 16.19 4.62
N PRO A 53 -11.66 16.43 5.61
CA PRO A 53 -12.81 15.59 5.86
C PRO A 53 -13.90 15.88 4.81
N VAL A 54 -14.05 14.95 3.86
CA VAL A 54 -15.03 14.98 2.78
C VAL A 54 -15.99 13.80 2.86
N GLY A 55 -17.17 13.91 2.24
CA GLY A 55 -18.09 12.77 2.13
C GLY A 55 -18.70 12.28 3.44
N PHE A 56 -18.71 13.11 4.50
CA PHE A 56 -19.37 12.79 5.78
C PHE A 56 -20.50 13.77 6.10
N ALA A 57 -21.49 13.32 6.88
CA ALA A 57 -22.56 14.13 7.43
C ALA A 57 -22.65 13.88 8.94
N ILE A 58 -22.90 14.92 9.73
CA ILE A 58 -23.09 14.77 11.17
C ILE A 58 -24.55 14.43 11.43
N LYS A 59 -24.81 13.20 11.88
CA LYS A 59 -26.13 12.76 12.36
C LYS A 59 -26.01 12.34 13.81
N ASN A 60 -26.90 12.86 14.66
CA ASN A 60 -26.95 12.54 16.10
C ASN A 60 -25.59 12.71 16.81
N GLY A 61 -24.81 13.74 16.45
CA GLY A 61 -23.49 14.01 17.04
C GLY A 61 -22.36 13.07 16.60
N ARG A 62 -22.58 12.23 15.58
CA ARG A 62 -21.56 11.34 14.99
C ARG A 62 -21.35 11.66 13.52
N ALA A 63 -20.11 11.57 13.06
CA ALA A 63 -19.79 11.62 11.64
C ALA A 63 -20.21 10.29 11.00
N GLU A 64 -21.22 10.34 10.14
CA GLU A 64 -21.66 9.23 9.31
C GLU A 64 -21.16 9.44 7.89
N MET A 65 -20.64 8.37 7.27
CA MET A 65 -20.22 8.40 5.88
C MET A 65 -21.46 8.58 4.98
N ASN A 66 -21.43 9.63 4.17
CA ASN A 66 -22.50 9.98 3.23
C ASN A 66 -22.15 9.57 1.80
N ASP A 67 -20.89 9.77 1.39
CA ASP A 67 -20.42 9.45 0.04
C ASP A 67 -19.01 8.84 0.07
N PHE A 68 -18.92 7.57 -0.32
CA PHE A 68 -17.65 6.85 -0.43
C PHE A 68 -16.83 7.27 -1.65
N GLY A 69 -17.48 7.67 -2.74
CA GLY A 69 -16.80 8.18 -3.94
C GLY A 69 -16.02 9.45 -3.63
N ALA A 70 -16.63 10.36 -2.87
CA ALA A 70 -15.99 11.59 -2.41
C ALA A 70 -14.71 11.34 -1.58
N LEU A 71 -14.66 10.25 -0.80
CA LEU A 71 -13.46 9.86 -0.04
C LEU A 71 -12.32 9.39 -0.96
N VAL A 72 -12.64 8.62 -1.99
CA VAL A 72 -11.65 8.09 -2.96
C VAL A 72 -11.15 9.19 -3.90
N THR A 73 -12.00 10.16 -4.25
CA THR A 73 -11.62 11.29 -5.10
C THR A 73 -11.09 12.49 -4.31
N ASN A 74 -10.76 12.31 -3.03
CA ASN A 74 -10.22 13.39 -2.20
C ASN A 74 -8.93 13.94 -2.82
N PRO A 75 -8.83 15.25 -3.12
CA PRO A 75 -7.62 15.85 -3.67
C PRO A 75 -6.37 15.57 -2.85
N GLN A 76 -6.51 15.48 -1.53
CA GLN A 76 -5.39 15.22 -0.62
C GLN A 76 -4.79 13.83 -0.84
N LEU A 77 -5.64 12.81 -1.09
CA LEU A 77 -5.18 11.45 -1.35
C LEU A 77 -4.28 11.38 -2.59
N TRP A 78 -4.62 12.12 -3.63
CA TRP A 78 -3.87 12.13 -4.89
C TRP A 78 -2.54 12.86 -4.82
N VAL A 79 -2.31 13.68 -3.78
CA VAL A 79 -1.02 14.29 -3.49
C VAL A 79 -0.20 13.42 -2.54
N GLU A 80 -0.82 12.92 -1.46
CA GLU A 80 -0.15 12.11 -0.44
C GLU A 80 0.30 10.75 -0.96
N PHE A 81 -0.57 10.06 -1.72
CA PHE A 81 -0.29 8.72 -2.22
C PHE A 81 1.01 8.62 -3.03
N PRO A 82 1.20 9.40 -4.12
CA PRO A 82 2.46 9.35 -4.86
C PRO A 82 3.64 9.80 -4.00
N HIS A 83 3.49 10.82 -3.15
CA HIS A 83 4.58 11.31 -2.30
C HIS A 83 5.10 10.23 -1.35
N VAL A 84 4.21 9.55 -0.64
CA VAL A 84 4.58 8.47 0.29
C VAL A 84 5.12 7.26 -0.46
N LEU A 85 4.54 6.91 -1.62
CA LEU A 85 5.02 5.79 -2.44
C LEU A 85 6.46 6.01 -2.92
N PHE A 86 6.75 7.19 -3.49
CA PHE A 86 8.11 7.52 -3.94
C PHE A 86 9.09 7.66 -2.77
N GLY A 87 8.65 8.22 -1.64
CA GLY A 87 9.46 8.29 -0.42
C GLY A 87 9.86 6.91 0.12
N ALA A 88 8.92 5.97 0.16
CA ALA A 88 9.18 4.60 0.57
C ALA A 88 10.13 3.86 -0.39
N LEU A 89 9.93 4.01 -1.71
CA LEU A 89 10.82 3.45 -2.73
C LEU A 89 12.24 4.02 -2.64
N ALA A 90 12.36 5.34 -2.47
CA ALA A 90 13.66 5.99 -2.28
C ALA A 90 14.36 5.47 -1.02
N THR A 91 13.64 5.36 0.10
CA THR A 91 14.17 4.82 1.36
C THR A 91 14.72 3.40 1.17
N GLY A 92 13.96 2.53 0.51
CA GLY A 92 14.40 1.17 0.20
C GLY A 92 15.61 1.14 -0.74
N ALA A 93 15.64 1.97 -1.77
CA ALA A 93 16.74 2.06 -2.71
C ALA A 93 18.05 2.53 -2.04
N PHE A 94 17.99 3.59 -1.22
CA PHE A 94 19.15 4.10 -0.50
C PHE A 94 19.67 3.08 0.53
N LEU A 95 18.78 2.39 1.24
CA LEU A 95 19.16 1.34 2.18
C LEU A 95 19.89 0.19 1.46
N LEU A 96 19.39 -0.25 0.31
CA LEU A 96 20.06 -1.29 -0.49
C LEU A 96 21.40 -0.82 -1.04
N GLN A 97 21.51 0.44 -1.46
CA GLN A 97 22.76 1.01 -1.95
C GLN A 97 23.85 0.99 -0.89
N GLU A 98 23.53 1.31 0.36
CA GLU A 98 24.50 1.30 1.47
C GLU A 98 24.91 -0.12 1.86
N LEU A 99 23.97 -1.07 1.82
CA LEU A 99 24.21 -2.47 2.20
C LEU A 99 24.98 -3.27 1.15
N VAL A 100 24.98 -2.86 -0.11
CA VAL A 100 25.77 -3.52 -1.16
C VAL A 100 27.19 -2.97 -1.11
N PRO A 101 28.20 -3.75 -0.68
CA PRO A 101 29.58 -3.30 -0.76
C PRO A 101 29.90 -3.05 -2.23
N ILE A 102 30.16 -1.78 -2.55
CA ILE A 102 30.68 -1.37 -3.85
C ILE A 102 32.00 -2.13 -4.02
N LYS A 103 32.02 -3.11 -4.93
CA LYS A 103 33.25 -3.71 -5.42
C LYS A 103 33.97 -2.72 -6.33
#